data_AF-A0A6A9SIG4-F1
#
_entry.id   AF-A0A6A9SIG4-F1
#
_cell.length_a   1.000
_cell.length_b   1.000
_cell.length_c   1.000
_cell.angle_alpha   90.00
_cell.angle_beta   90.00
_cell.angle_gamma   90.00
#
_symmetry.space_group_name_H-M   'P 1'
#
loop_
_entity.id
_entity.type
_entity.pdbx_description
1 polymer ?
#
loop_
_entity_poly.entity_id
_entity_poly.type
_entity_poly.pdbx_seq_one_letter_code
_entity_poly.pdbx_strand_id
1 'polypeptide(L)'
;MDGSEDGERRVDAETLRYLAGLFGQRREIAGTSLFPKNRQETLVVELDTAYYPEAIDSVRLEIRLYTNGEFHCSYLETYLGEQRQCRWDRHDQNHSSVDHFHPLPDASTANAEDRTFPTDVTAHLETVVLPWVDERLGIIWEESDNP
;
A
#
# COMPACT_ATOMS: atom_id res chain seq x y z
N MET A 1 -37.08 7.12 15.71
CA MET A 1 -35.75 7.75 15.71
C MET A 1 -34.80 6.73 16.28
N ASP A 2 -34.07 6.09 15.39
CA ASP A 2 -32.90 5.28 15.67
C ASP A 2 -32.05 5.47 14.42
N GLY A 3 -31.34 6.59 14.40
CA GLY A 3 -30.29 6.84 13.45
C GLY A 3 -29.02 6.31 14.10
N SER A 4 -28.71 5.05 13.82
CA SER A 4 -27.33 4.60 13.88
C SER A 4 -26.57 5.41 12.83
N GLU A 5 -25.96 6.53 13.23
CA GLU A 5 -24.83 7.09 12.50
C GLU A 5 -23.67 6.10 12.66
N ASP A 6 -23.79 4.97 11.97
CA ASP A 6 -22.64 4.18 11.55
C ASP A 6 -21.90 5.13 10.61
N GLY A 7 -20.88 5.82 11.14
CA GLY A 7 -20.22 6.92 10.46
C GLY A 7 -19.74 6.46 9.10
N GLU A 8 -20.46 6.87 8.05
CA GLU A 8 -20.28 6.33 6.71
C GLU A 8 -18.81 6.44 6.30
N ARG A 9 -18.17 5.30 6.05
CA ARG A 9 -16.78 5.19 5.64
C ARG A 9 -16.57 6.01 4.36
N ARG A 10 -16.04 7.22 4.52
CA ARG A 10 -15.85 8.18 3.42
C ARG A 10 -14.39 8.24 3.02
N VAL A 11 -14.13 8.15 1.72
CA VAL A 11 -12.78 8.24 1.15
C VAL A 11 -12.17 9.62 1.43
N ASP A 12 -10.92 9.63 1.90
CA ASP A 12 -10.10 10.84 2.01
C ASP A 12 -9.43 11.16 0.68
N ALA A 13 -10.22 11.65 -0.27
CA ALA A 13 -9.77 11.97 -1.62
C ALA A 13 -8.79 13.16 -1.68
N GLU A 14 -8.82 14.05 -0.68
CA GLU A 14 -7.92 15.21 -0.62
C GLU A 14 -6.51 14.75 -0.29
N THR A 15 -6.36 13.94 0.77
CA THR A 15 -5.07 13.37 1.15
C THR A 15 -4.51 12.45 0.07
N LEU A 16 -5.35 11.61 -0.56
CA LEU A 16 -4.90 10.77 -1.69
C LEU A 16 -4.40 11.60 -2.88
N ARG A 17 -5.04 12.73 -3.19
CA ARG A 17 -4.57 13.63 -4.27
C ARG A 17 -3.26 14.30 -3.92
N TYR A 18 -3.08 14.71 -2.66
CA TYR A 18 -1.82 15.24 -2.18
C TYR A 18 -0.68 14.22 -2.30
N LEU A 19 -0.91 12.99 -1.85
CA LEU A 19 0.06 11.89 -1.97
C LEU A 19 0.40 11.59 -3.43
N ALA A 20 -0.60 11.57 -4.33
CA ALA A 20 -0.35 11.39 -5.77
C ALA A 20 0.63 12.44 -6.32
N GLY A 21 0.49 13.70 -5.89
CA GLY A 21 1.40 14.78 -6.27
C GLY A 21 2.81 14.61 -5.70
N LEU A 22 2.95 14.11 -4.47
CA LEU A 22 4.27 13.83 -3.88
C LEU A 22 4.98 12.67 -4.57
N PHE A 23 4.27 11.57 -4.82
CA PHE A 23 4.81 10.40 -5.51
C PHE A 23 5.20 10.73 -6.95
N GLY A 24 4.35 11.47 -7.69
CA GLY A 24 4.61 11.82 -9.09
C GLY A 24 5.82 12.74 -9.32
N GLN A 25 6.45 13.26 -8.26
CA GLN A 25 7.69 14.05 -8.35
C GLN A 25 8.96 13.22 -8.14
N ARG A 26 8.83 11.94 -7.78
CA ARG A 26 9.94 11.02 -7.51
C ARG A 26 10.37 10.33 -8.80
N ARG A 27 11.66 10.05 -8.94
CA ARG A 27 12.22 9.43 -10.16
C ARG A 27 11.96 7.93 -10.20
N GLU A 28 11.81 7.34 -9.02
CA GLU A 28 11.54 5.93 -8.78
C GLU A 28 10.08 5.56 -9.10
N ILE A 29 9.24 6.56 -9.43
CA ILE A 29 7.82 6.41 -9.73
C ILE A 29 7.58 6.65 -11.21
N ALA A 30 7.09 5.62 -11.90
CA ALA A 30 6.70 5.70 -13.32
C ALA A 30 5.41 6.51 -13.51
N GLY A 31 4.48 6.43 -12.55
CA GLY A 31 3.22 7.15 -12.62
C GLY A 31 2.34 7.02 -11.39
N THR A 32 1.36 7.91 -11.30
CA THR A 32 0.29 7.83 -10.30
C THR A 32 -1.07 7.90 -10.97
N SER A 33 -2.02 7.12 -10.47
CA SER A 33 -3.41 7.09 -10.94
C SER A 33 -4.35 7.19 -9.74
N LEU A 34 -5.04 8.33 -9.63
CA LEU A 34 -6.07 8.54 -8.62
C LEU A 34 -7.42 8.03 -9.13
N PHE A 35 -7.98 7.03 -8.44
CA PHE A 35 -9.28 6.41 -8.74
C PHE A 35 -9.41 5.88 -10.18
N PRO A 36 -8.49 5.04 -10.66
CA PRO A 36 -8.62 4.44 -11.98
C PRO A 36 -9.90 3.58 -12.07
N LYS A 37 -10.45 3.43 -13.28
CA LYS A 37 -11.77 2.81 -13.51
C LYS A 37 -11.97 1.44 -12.86
N ASN A 38 -10.91 0.65 -12.75
CA ASN A 38 -10.92 -0.71 -12.19
C ASN A 38 -10.55 -0.78 -10.70
N ARG A 39 -10.16 0.35 -10.07
CA ARG A 39 -9.81 0.43 -8.65
C ARG A 39 -10.30 1.77 -8.09
N GLN A 40 -11.61 1.84 -7.84
CA GLN A 40 -12.21 3.00 -7.20
C GLN A 40 -11.63 3.20 -5.78
N GLU A 41 -11.71 4.42 -5.28
CA GLU A 41 -11.25 4.79 -3.93
C GLU A 41 -9.75 4.57 -3.65
N THR A 42 -8.98 4.21 -4.67
CA THR A 42 -7.58 3.83 -4.57
C THR A 42 -6.69 4.84 -5.29
N LEU A 43 -5.59 5.24 -4.66
CA LEU A 43 -4.42 5.77 -5.35
C LEU A 43 -3.52 4.60 -5.75
N VAL A 44 -3.27 4.45 -7.04
CA VAL A 44 -2.27 3.51 -7.56
C VAL A 44 -0.99 4.29 -7.85
N VAL A 45 0.13 3.82 -7.30
CA VAL A 45 1.47 4.35 -7.56
C VAL A 45 2.27 3.26 -8.25
N GLU A 46 2.63 3.46 -9.51
CA GLU A 46 3.43 2.52 -10.29
C GLU A 46 4.91 2.88 -10.10
N LEU A 47 5.70 1.91 -9.62
CA LEU A 47 7.14 2.07 -9.45
C LEU A 47 7.82 1.80 -10.80
N ASP A 48 8.90 2.52 -11.07
CA ASP A 48 9.64 2.39 -12.32
C ASP A 48 10.45 1.09 -12.33
N THR A 49 10.04 0.16 -13.19
CA THR A 49 10.69 -1.16 -13.33
C THR A 49 12.10 -1.07 -13.89
N ALA A 50 12.55 0.08 -14.40
CA ALA A 50 13.95 0.30 -14.74
C ALA A 50 14.90 0.17 -13.52
N TYR A 51 14.37 0.27 -12.30
CA TYR A 51 15.12 0.04 -11.05
C TYR A 51 15.08 -1.41 -10.56
N TYR A 52 14.35 -2.30 -11.25
CA TYR A 52 14.14 -3.69 -10.86
C TYR A 52 14.84 -4.66 -11.83
N PRO A 53 15.10 -5.92 -11.42
CA PRO A 53 15.58 -6.97 -12.32
C PRO A 53 14.59 -7.29 -13.44
N GLU A 54 15.08 -7.83 -14.55
CA GLU A 54 14.30 -8.15 -15.76
C GLU A 54 13.11 -9.10 -15.50
N ALA A 55 13.18 -9.92 -14.45
CA ALA A 55 12.11 -10.86 -14.09
C ALA A 55 10.81 -10.18 -13.59
N ILE A 56 10.86 -8.89 -13.23
CA ILE A 56 9.73 -8.12 -12.70
C ILE A 56 9.01 -7.41 -13.86
N ASP A 57 7.74 -7.76 -14.07
CA ASP A 57 6.88 -7.13 -15.08
C ASP A 57 6.32 -5.79 -14.60
N SER A 58 5.92 -5.69 -13.32
CA SER A 58 5.44 -4.44 -12.73
C SER A 58 5.49 -4.47 -11.22
N VAL A 59 5.64 -3.28 -10.62
CA VAL A 59 5.54 -3.08 -9.17
C VAL A 59 4.64 -1.89 -8.89
N ARG A 60 3.75 -2.02 -7.91
CA ARG A 60 2.84 -0.92 -7.53
C ARG A 60 2.52 -0.90 -6.06
N LEU A 61 2.25 0.31 -5.56
CA LEU A 61 1.50 0.53 -4.31
C LEU A 61 0.04 0.83 -4.63
N GLU A 62 -0.87 0.24 -3.87
CA GLU A 62 -2.29 0.56 -3.88
C GLU A 62 -2.69 1.11 -2.49
N ILE A 63 -3.09 2.37 -2.43
CA ILE A 63 -3.35 3.09 -1.17
C ILE A 63 -4.82 3.52 -1.12
N ARG A 64 -5.51 3.18 -0.03
CA ARG A 64 -6.88 3.61 0.30
C ARG A 64 -6.88 4.27 1.67
N LEU A 65 -7.48 5.45 1.76
CA LEU A 65 -7.58 6.25 2.97
C LEU A 65 -9.02 6.68 3.20
N TYR A 66 -9.42 6.68 4.46
CA TYR A 66 -10.78 7.06 4.87
C TYR A 66 -10.72 8.11 5.96
N THR A 67 -11.70 9.02 5.98
CA THR A 67 -11.72 10.17 6.90
C THR A 67 -11.87 9.78 8.37
N ASN A 68 -12.24 8.53 8.65
CA ASN A 68 -12.29 7.96 10.00
C ASN A 68 -10.93 7.41 10.47
N GLY A 69 -9.87 7.53 9.66
CA GLY A 69 -8.52 7.06 9.99
C GLY A 69 -8.25 5.60 9.61
N GLU A 70 -9.22 4.89 9.02
CA GLU A 70 -8.96 3.59 8.39
C GLU A 70 -8.08 3.78 7.16
N PHE A 71 -7.17 2.83 6.95
CA PHE A 71 -6.36 2.79 5.74
C PHE A 71 -6.06 1.36 5.32
N HIS A 72 -5.80 1.18 4.03
CA HIS A 72 -5.22 -0.03 3.47
C HIS A 72 -4.11 0.40 2.50
N CYS A 73 -2.92 -0.15 2.66
CA CYS A 73 -1.80 0.04 1.74
C CYS A 73 -1.31 -1.33 1.30
N SER A 74 -1.26 -1.61 0.00
CA SER A 74 -0.73 -2.87 -0.53
C SER A 74 0.47 -2.61 -1.42
N TYR A 75 1.49 -3.43 -1.29
CA TYR A 75 2.59 -3.53 -2.25
C TYR A 75 2.39 -4.79 -3.09
N LEU A 76 2.51 -4.66 -4.41
CA LEU A 76 2.32 -5.76 -5.35
C LEU A 76 3.49 -5.80 -6.33
N GLU A 77 4.11 -6.97 -6.45
CA GLU A 77 5.11 -7.30 -7.46
C GLU A 77 4.53 -8.37 -8.39
N THR A 78 4.61 -8.11 -9.69
CA THR A 78 4.14 -9.03 -10.73
C THR A 78 5.35 -9.54 -11.49
N TYR A 79 5.45 -10.86 -11.56
CA TYR A 79 6.41 -11.61 -12.36
C TYR A 79 5.66 -12.33 -13.48
N LEU A 80 6.42 -12.93 -14.40
CA LEU A 80 5.84 -13.78 -15.43
C LEU A 80 5.13 -15.01 -14.82
N GLY A 81 3.81 -14.92 -14.69
CA GLY A 81 2.94 -16.01 -14.20
C GLY A 81 2.75 -16.06 -12.68
N GLU A 82 3.32 -15.13 -11.92
CA GLU A 82 3.15 -15.05 -10.46
C GLU A 82 2.92 -13.59 -10.04
N GLN A 83 2.07 -13.37 -9.04
CA GLN A 83 1.95 -12.08 -8.35
C GLN A 83 2.19 -12.33 -6.87
N ARG A 84 3.05 -11.51 -6.26
CA ARG A 84 3.24 -11.49 -4.82
C ARG A 84 2.80 -10.15 -4.24
N GLN A 85 2.31 -10.17 -3.01
CA GLN A 85 1.83 -8.98 -2.33
C GLN A 85 2.02 -9.04 -0.81
N CYS A 86 2.20 -7.88 -0.20
CA CYS A 86 2.01 -7.65 1.23
C CYS A 86 1.07 -6.45 1.42
N ARG A 87 0.52 -6.28 2.62
CA ARG A 87 -0.29 -5.10 2.93
C ARG A 87 -0.26 -4.68 4.39
N TRP A 88 -0.52 -3.41 4.62
CA TRP A 88 -0.69 -2.77 5.92
C TRP A 88 -2.12 -2.27 6.03
N ASP A 89 -2.84 -2.72 7.05
CA ASP A 89 -4.25 -2.39 7.25
C ASP A 89 -4.45 -1.77 8.63
N ARG A 90 -5.29 -0.74 8.69
CA ARG A 90 -5.92 -0.24 9.91
C ARG A 90 -7.42 -0.25 9.70
N HIS A 91 -8.12 -0.97 10.57
CA HIS A 91 -9.57 -1.02 10.62
C HIS A 91 -10.05 -0.85 12.06
N ASP A 92 -11.15 -0.11 12.26
CA ASP A 92 -11.79 -0.07 13.58
C ASP A 92 -12.59 -1.36 13.77
N GLN A 93 -12.23 -2.15 14.79
CA GLN A 93 -13.05 -3.29 15.24
C GLN A 93 -13.46 -2.99 16.68
N ASN A 94 -14.76 -2.71 16.88
CA ASN A 94 -15.39 -2.62 18.20
C ASN A 94 -14.58 -1.85 19.26
N HIS A 95 -14.13 -0.63 18.93
CA HIS A 95 -13.42 0.29 19.84
C HIS A 95 -11.95 -0.07 20.14
N SER A 96 -11.33 -0.91 19.31
CA SER A 96 -9.88 -1.09 19.25
C SER A 96 -9.39 -1.05 17.80
N SER A 97 -8.54 -0.08 17.48
CA SER A 97 -7.78 -0.09 16.23
C SER A 97 -6.59 -1.03 16.40
N VAL A 98 -6.74 -2.28 15.96
CA VAL A 98 -5.59 -3.19 15.78
C VAL A 98 -5.12 -3.00 14.36
N ASP A 99 -3.87 -2.58 14.20
CA ASP A 99 -3.25 -2.52 12.88
C ASP A 99 -2.64 -3.88 12.55
N HIS A 100 -2.64 -4.23 11.27
CA HIS A 100 -2.13 -5.51 10.81
C HIS A 100 -1.13 -5.31 9.68
N PHE A 101 -0.05 -6.09 9.73
CA PHE A 101 0.80 -6.33 8.57
C PHE A 101 0.56 -7.75 8.06
N HIS A 102 0.24 -7.87 6.78
CA HIS A 102 0.13 -9.13 6.07
C HIS A 102 1.36 -9.30 5.18
N PRO A 103 2.26 -10.25 5.47
CA PRO A 103 3.52 -10.39 4.74
C PRO A 103 3.35 -10.99 3.34
N LEU A 104 4.43 -10.91 2.55
CA LEU A 104 4.60 -11.69 1.32
C LEU A 104 4.52 -13.21 1.62
N PRO A 105 4.19 -14.05 0.62
CA PRO A 105 3.96 -13.70 -0.78
C PRO A 105 2.50 -13.35 -1.11
N ASP A 106 1.54 -13.64 -0.26
CA ASP A 106 0.12 -13.64 -0.65
C ASP A 106 -0.77 -12.69 0.16
N ALA A 107 -0.19 -11.98 1.13
CA ALA A 107 -0.92 -11.19 2.13
C ALA A 107 -2.00 -12.02 2.86
N SER A 108 -1.72 -13.29 3.13
CA SER A 108 -2.64 -14.19 3.81
C SER A 108 -3.04 -13.68 5.20
N THR A 109 -4.33 -13.79 5.53
CA THR A 109 -4.84 -13.51 6.89
C THR A 109 -4.29 -14.48 7.93
N ALA A 110 -3.91 -15.70 7.53
CA ALA A 110 -3.35 -16.69 8.45
C ALA A 110 -1.96 -16.28 8.99
N ASN A 111 -1.26 -15.41 8.26
CA ASN A 111 0.08 -14.92 8.60
C ASN A 111 0.05 -13.44 9.01
N ALA A 112 -1.13 -12.89 9.34
CA ALA A 112 -1.25 -11.50 9.77
C ALA A 112 -0.52 -11.29 11.10
N GLU A 113 0.21 -10.18 11.20
CA GLU A 113 0.92 -9.76 12.40
C GLU A 113 0.29 -8.48 12.94
N ASP A 114 -0.10 -8.49 14.21
CA ASP A 114 -0.53 -7.28 14.91
C ASP A 114 0.63 -6.30 15.04
N ARG A 115 0.41 -5.06 14.63
CA ARG A 115 1.39 -3.97 14.71
C ARG A 115 0.74 -2.69 15.20
N THR A 116 1.54 -1.65 15.36
CA THR A 116 1.07 -0.28 15.58
C THR A 116 1.77 0.62 14.59
N PHE A 117 0.99 1.37 13.82
CA PHE A 117 1.46 2.32 12.82
C PHE A 117 1.21 3.77 13.26
N PRO A 118 1.97 4.73 12.73
CA PRO A 118 1.65 6.15 12.91
C PRO A 118 0.22 6.47 12.44
N THR A 119 -0.47 7.36 13.15
CA THR A 119 -1.82 7.84 12.74
C THR A 119 -1.76 8.84 11.60
N ASP A 120 -0.68 9.60 11.51
CA ASP A 120 -0.41 10.42 10.34
C ASP A 120 0.00 9.53 9.17
N VAL A 121 -0.77 9.55 8.08
CA VAL A 121 -0.53 8.67 6.93
C VAL A 121 0.79 8.97 6.24
N THR A 122 1.19 10.24 6.17
CA THR A 122 2.50 10.62 5.61
C THR A 122 3.63 10.01 6.43
N ALA A 123 3.59 10.14 7.75
CA ALA A 123 4.55 9.48 8.64
C ALA A 123 4.52 7.95 8.51
N HIS A 124 3.33 7.33 8.37
CA HIS A 124 3.23 5.89 8.15
C HIS A 124 3.91 5.47 6.83
N LEU A 125 3.64 6.17 5.73
CA LEU A 125 4.28 5.88 4.45
C LEU A 125 5.79 6.06 4.52
N GLU A 126 6.27 7.17 5.11
CA GLU A 126 7.69 7.51 5.18
C GLU A 126 8.50 6.61 6.11
N THR A 127 7.91 6.15 7.21
CA THR A 127 8.65 5.41 8.26
C THR A 127 8.40 3.91 8.26
N VAL A 128 7.36 3.44 7.57
CA VAL A 128 6.98 2.02 7.54
C VAL A 128 6.99 1.47 6.11
N VAL A 129 6.17 2.04 5.22
CA VAL A 129 5.95 1.45 3.89
C VAL A 129 7.15 1.64 2.98
N LEU A 130 7.65 2.87 2.82
CA LEU A 130 8.76 3.16 1.91
C LEU A 130 10.09 2.50 2.35
N PRO A 131 10.46 2.47 3.64
CA PRO A 131 11.63 1.71 4.08
C PRO A 131 11.50 0.21 3.80
N TRP A 132 10.30 -0.37 3.97
CA TRP A 132 10.07 -1.77 3.63
C TRP A 132 10.20 -2.03 2.13
N VAL A 133 9.69 -1.12 1.28
CA VAL A 133 9.82 -1.22 -0.18
C VAL A 133 11.29 -1.15 -0.62
N ASP A 134 12.07 -0.25 -0.02
CA ASP A 134 13.51 -0.12 -0.28
C ASP A 134 14.28 -1.39 0.12
N GLU A 135 13.99 -1.95 1.30
CA GLU A 135 14.55 -3.23 1.75
C GLU A 135 14.15 -4.38 0.81
N ARG A 136 12.87 -4.45 0.40
CA ARG A 136 12.38 -5.48 -0.52
C ARG A 136 13.06 -5.36 -1.89
N LEU A 137 13.30 -4.16 -2.40
CA LEU A 137 14.05 -3.96 -3.64
C LEU A 137 15.46 -4.56 -3.56
N GLY A 138 16.17 -4.35 -2.45
CA GLY A 138 17.47 -4.99 -2.20
C GLY A 138 17.40 -6.52 -2.25
N ILE A 139 16.41 -7.10 -1.55
CA ILE A 139 16.19 -8.55 -1.54
C ILE A 139 15.86 -9.10 -2.95
N ILE A 140 15.04 -8.39 -3.73
CA ILE A 140 14.71 -8.80 -5.11
C ILE A 140 15.97 -8.87 -5.99
N TRP A 141 16.91 -7.94 -5.83
CA TRP A 141 18.20 -7.97 -6.53
C TRP A 141 19.06 -9.15 -6.07
N GLU A 142 19.15 -9.40 -4.76
CA GLU A 142 19.89 -10.55 -4.22
C GLU A 142 19.32 -11.90 -4.70
N GLU A 143 17.99 -12.03 -4.73
CA GLU A 143 17.29 -13.21 -5.26
C GLU A 143 17.56 -13.40 -6.77
N SER A 144 17.70 -12.31 -7.53
CA SER A 144 17.93 -12.36 -8.98
C SER A 144 19.38 -12.67 -9.36
N ASP A 145 20.34 -12.24 -8.54
CA ASP A 145 21.77 -12.53 -8.73
C ASP A 145 22.15 -13.95 -8.29
N ASN A 146 21.28 -14.63 -7.53
CA ASN A 146 21.49 -15.99 -7.04
C ASN A 146 20.25 -16.89 -7.30
N PRO A 147 19.96 -17.21 -8.58
CA PRO A 147 18.74 -17.90 -9.02
C PRO A 147 18.62 -19.37 -8.60
#